data_AF-A0A663F1X3-F1
#
_entry.id   AF-A0A663F1X3-F1
#
_cell.length_a   1.000
_cell.length_b   1.000
_cell.length_c   1.000
_cell.angle_alpha   90.00
_cell.angle_beta   90.00
_cell.angle_gamma   90.00
#
_symmetry.space_group_name_H-M   'P 1'
#
loop_
_entity.id
_entity.type
_entity.pdbx_description
1 polymer ?
#
loop_
_entity_poly.entity_id
_entity_poly.type
_entity_poly.pdbx_seq_one_letter_code
_entity_poly.pdbx_strand_id
1 'polypeptide(L)'
;MDFNVKKLASDAGVFFSRAMQFTEEKLGQAEKTELDAHFENLLARADCTKNWTEKILRQTEVLLQPNPSARVEEFLYEKLDRKVPSRVTNGELLAQYMTEAANDFGPGTPYGKTLIKVGETQRRLGAAERDFIHSASINFLTPLRNFLEGDWRTISKERRILQNRRLDLDACKARLKKAKAAEAKAALWSDEVEKAEHELRLTQTEFDRQAEVTRLLLEGISSTHVNHLRCLHEFVESQTNYYAQCYQYMLDLQKQLGSSKGEIFSGTFVGNAESTSPPAATSPPAVAAATLPAVPTIPVVPTIVGVPNTVAESVLNPNEVKPPASGTRKARVLYDYEAADSTELALLADEMITVYSLPGMDPDWLIGERGNQKGKVPVTYLELLS
;
A
#
# COMPACT_ATOMS: atom_id res chain seq x y z
N MET A 1 18.87 38.86 -23.66
CA MET A 1 18.95 37.50 -23.12
C MET A 1 19.59 36.64 -24.19
N ASP A 2 20.90 36.45 -24.15
CA ASP A 2 21.59 35.62 -25.15
C ASP A 2 21.31 34.15 -24.86
N PHE A 3 20.53 33.52 -25.73
CA PHE A 3 20.24 32.10 -25.68
C PHE A 3 21.53 31.33 -25.99
N ASN A 4 22.11 30.67 -24.99
CA ASN A 4 23.42 30.04 -25.12
C ASN A 4 23.33 28.68 -25.83
N VAL A 5 23.17 28.71 -27.16
CA VAL A 5 23.06 27.54 -28.04
C VAL A 5 24.25 26.58 -27.88
N LYS A 6 25.44 27.09 -27.52
CA LYS A 6 26.62 26.27 -27.26
C LYS A 6 26.49 25.39 -26.01
N LYS A 7 25.88 25.92 -24.95
CA LYS A 7 25.57 25.14 -23.74
C LYS A 7 24.49 24.09 -24.00
N LEU A 8 23.47 24.44 -24.77
CA LEU A 8 22.42 23.48 -25.17
C LEU A 8 23.00 22.33 -25.99
N ALA A 9 23.91 22.62 -26.93
CA ALA A 9 24.58 21.62 -27.75
C ALA A 9 25.55 20.74 -26.93
N SER A 10 26.28 21.30 -25.96
CA SER A 10 27.14 20.50 -25.08
C SER A 10 26.34 19.59 -24.16
N ASP A 11 25.24 20.08 -23.59
CA ASP A 11 24.37 19.31 -22.71
C ASP A 11 23.68 18.17 -23.49
N ALA A 12 23.23 18.44 -24.71
CA ALA A 12 22.70 17.42 -25.62
C ALA A 12 23.74 16.36 -26.00
N GLY A 13 25.00 16.76 -26.20
CA GLY A 13 26.12 15.84 -26.45
C GLY A 13 26.35 14.88 -25.29
N VAL A 14 26.34 15.38 -24.05
CA VAL A 14 26.47 14.54 -22.84
C VAL A 14 25.30 13.57 -22.70
N PHE A 15 24.07 14.02 -22.95
CA PHE A 15 22.89 13.14 -22.94
C PHE A 15 22.98 12.03 -23.98
N PHE A 16 23.43 12.34 -25.20
CA PHE A 16 23.60 11.34 -26.26
C PHE A 16 24.69 10.32 -25.90
N SER A 17 25.83 10.78 -25.37
CA SER A 17 26.90 9.88 -24.90
C SER A 17 26.42 8.95 -23.78
N ARG A 18 25.64 9.45 -22.81
CA ARG A 18 25.03 8.60 -21.77
C ARG A 18 24.08 7.55 -22.35
N ALA A 19 23.22 7.95 -23.28
CA ALA A 19 22.27 7.05 -23.93
C ALA A 19 22.97 5.96 -24.75
N MET A 20 24.04 6.33 -25.47
CA MET A 20 24.89 5.41 -26.21
C MET A 20 25.55 4.40 -25.28
N GLN A 21 26.21 4.87 -24.21
CA GLN A 21 26.84 4.01 -23.21
C GLN A 21 25.84 3.04 -22.55
N PHE A 22 24.66 3.56 -22.17
CA PHE A 22 23.60 2.73 -21.59
C PHE A 22 23.13 1.63 -22.55
N THR A 23 23.01 1.95 -23.83
CA THR A 23 22.62 0.99 -24.88
C THR A 23 23.70 -0.07 -25.08
N GLU A 24 24.98 0.32 -25.13
CA GLU A 24 26.11 -0.60 -25.30
C GLU A 24 26.24 -1.57 -24.11
N GLU A 25 26.00 -1.11 -22.88
CA GLU A 25 25.95 -2.00 -21.71
C GLU A 25 24.80 -3.01 -21.78
N LYS A 26 23.61 -2.56 -22.21
CA LYS A 26 22.44 -3.45 -22.36
C LYS A 26 22.63 -4.49 -23.45
N LEU A 27 23.39 -4.18 -24.48
CA LEU A 27 23.80 -5.11 -25.54
C LEU A 27 25.00 -5.99 -25.15
N GLY A 28 25.58 -5.81 -23.95
CA GLY A 28 26.75 -6.55 -23.48
C GLY A 28 28.06 -6.18 -24.18
N GLN A 29 28.08 -5.04 -24.88
CA GLN A 29 29.23 -4.56 -25.66
C GLN A 29 30.14 -3.62 -24.87
N ALA A 30 29.69 -3.09 -23.73
CA ALA A 30 30.46 -2.23 -22.85
C ALA A 30 30.58 -2.80 -21.43
N GLU A 31 31.75 -2.62 -20.83
CA GLU A 31 32.02 -2.96 -19.43
C GLU A 31 31.34 -1.93 -18.51
N LYS A 32 30.67 -2.42 -17.47
CA LYS A 32 29.94 -1.60 -16.51
C LYS A 32 30.81 -1.39 -15.28
N THR A 33 30.95 -0.15 -14.82
CA THR A 33 31.55 0.08 -13.50
C THR A 33 30.68 -0.58 -12.42
N GLU A 34 31.22 -1.61 -11.77
CA GLU A 34 30.57 -2.32 -10.68
C GLU A 34 30.63 -1.49 -9.40
N LEU A 35 29.54 -1.50 -8.65
CA LEU A 35 29.51 -0.99 -7.28
C LEU A 35 29.94 -2.14 -6.35
N ASP A 36 30.54 -1.82 -5.21
CA ASP A 36 30.94 -2.86 -4.27
C ASP A 36 29.72 -3.58 -3.66
N ALA A 37 29.95 -4.79 -3.14
CA ALA A 37 28.88 -5.64 -2.62
C ALA A 37 28.12 -5.01 -1.43
N HIS A 38 28.77 -4.16 -0.64
CA HIS A 38 28.13 -3.48 0.47
C HIS A 38 27.15 -2.42 -0.03
N PHE A 39 27.56 -1.63 -1.02
CA PHE A 39 26.72 -0.62 -1.65
C PHE A 39 25.50 -1.24 -2.36
N GLU A 40 25.69 -2.36 -3.07
CA GLU A 40 24.59 -3.10 -3.70
C GLU A 40 23.59 -3.64 -2.65
N ASN A 41 24.09 -4.12 -1.50
CA ASN A 41 23.21 -4.53 -0.39
C ASN A 41 22.40 -3.35 0.17
N LEU A 42 23.03 -2.18 0.32
CA LEU A 42 22.37 -0.95 0.76
C LEU A 42 21.26 -0.52 -0.21
N LEU A 43 21.51 -0.59 -1.53
CA LEU A 43 20.49 -0.32 -2.56
C LEU A 43 19.33 -1.29 -2.48
N ALA A 44 19.60 -2.60 -2.41
CA ALA A 44 18.56 -3.62 -2.32
C ALA A 44 17.69 -3.45 -1.06
N ARG A 45 18.31 -3.14 0.08
CA ARG A 45 17.62 -2.83 1.34
C ARG A 45 16.76 -1.58 1.21
N ALA A 46 17.24 -0.55 0.52
CA ALA A 46 16.51 0.69 0.30
C ALA A 46 15.26 0.47 -0.56
N ASP A 47 15.40 -0.24 -1.67
CA ASP A 47 14.30 -0.61 -2.57
C ASP A 47 13.24 -1.45 -1.84
N CYS A 48 13.68 -2.44 -1.06
CA CYS A 48 12.81 -3.24 -0.21
C CYS A 48 12.05 -2.36 0.80
N THR A 49 12.76 -1.43 1.46
CA THR A 49 12.17 -0.52 2.45
C THR A 49 11.09 0.36 1.83
N LYS A 50 11.35 0.98 0.68
CA LYS A 50 10.34 1.79 -0.01
C LYS A 50 9.12 0.97 -0.40
N ASN A 51 9.33 -0.17 -1.06
CA ASN A 51 8.25 -1.02 -1.56
C ASN A 51 7.32 -1.48 -0.42
N TRP A 52 7.88 -1.94 0.69
CA TRP A 52 7.08 -2.39 1.83
C TRP A 52 6.44 -1.24 2.60
N THR A 53 7.14 -0.11 2.76
CA THR A 53 6.57 1.07 3.41
C THR A 53 5.33 1.56 2.65
N GLU A 54 5.41 1.63 1.31
CA GLU A 54 4.28 2.03 0.47
C GLU A 54 3.10 1.06 0.55
N LYS A 55 3.37 -0.26 0.49
CA LYS A 55 2.31 -1.27 0.58
C LYS A 55 1.61 -1.26 1.94
N ILE A 56 2.37 -1.17 3.03
CA ILE A 56 1.83 -1.12 4.39
C ILE A 56 0.99 0.15 4.57
N LEU A 57 1.52 1.31 4.16
CA LEU A 57 0.78 2.58 4.20
C LEU A 57 -0.57 2.46 3.48
N ARG A 58 -0.57 1.97 2.24
CA ARG A 58 -1.81 1.80 1.44
C ARG A 58 -2.81 0.87 2.09
N GLN A 59 -2.36 -0.25 2.64
CA GLN A 59 -3.27 -1.22 3.25
C GLN A 59 -3.84 -0.69 4.57
N THR A 60 -3.06 0.05 5.35
CA THR A 60 -3.55 0.68 6.57
C THR A 60 -4.52 1.82 6.27
N GLU A 61 -4.33 2.59 5.19
CA GLU A 61 -5.34 3.56 4.72
C GLU A 61 -6.68 2.88 4.41
N VAL A 62 -6.66 1.71 3.76
CA VAL A 62 -7.87 0.92 3.47
C VAL A 62 -8.52 0.39 4.75
N LEU A 63 -7.72 -0.05 5.72
CA LEU A 63 -8.22 -0.50 7.02
C LEU A 63 -8.96 0.63 7.76
N LEU A 64 -8.37 1.82 7.80
CA LEU A 64 -8.94 2.97 8.53
C LEU A 64 -10.10 3.64 7.78
N GLN A 65 -10.05 3.67 6.45
CA GLN A 65 -11.10 4.24 5.61
C GLN A 65 -11.36 3.35 4.38
N PRO A 66 -12.24 2.34 4.51
CA PRO A 66 -12.53 1.40 3.42
C PRO A 66 -13.12 2.07 2.18
N ASN A 67 -13.87 3.16 2.35
CA ASN A 67 -14.51 3.88 1.25
C ASN A 67 -13.47 4.60 0.36
N PRO A 68 -13.31 4.21 -0.92
CA PRO A 68 -12.30 4.81 -1.81
C PRO A 68 -12.51 6.30 -2.08
N SER A 69 -13.76 6.73 -2.31
CA SER A 69 -14.07 8.14 -2.59
C SER A 69 -13.70 9.03 -1.41
N ALA A 70 -13.96 8.53 -0.21
CA ALA A 70 -13.65 9.21 1.02
C ALA A 70 -12.12 9.36 1.24
N ARG A 71 -11.32 8.36 0.85
CA ARG A 71 -9.85 8.44 0.88
C ARG A 71 -9.29 9.44 -0.13
N VAL A 72 -9.85 9.48 -1.35
CA VAL A 72 -9.42 10.44 -2.38
C VAL A 72 -9.69 11.86 -1.93
N GLU A 73 -10.86 12.12 -1.35
CA GLU A 73 -11.19 13.43 -0.80
C GLU A 73 -10.21 13.85 0.31
N GLU A 74 -9.89 12.97 1.25
CA GLU A 74 -8.94 13.25 2.33
C GLU A 74 -7.54 13.59 1.80
N PHE A 75 -7.06 12.84 0.79
CA PHE A 75 -5.80 13.14 0.11
C PHE A 75 -5.81 14.53 -0.55
N LEU A 76 -6.92 14.97 -1.15
CA LEU A 76 -7.03 16.30 -1.75
C LEU A 76 -6.96 17.41 -0.70
N TYR A 77 -7.62 17.23 0.45
CA TYR A 77 -7.54 18.18 1.56
C TYR A 77 -6.11 18.28 2.12
N GLU A 78 -5.43 17.14 2.28
CA GLU A 78 -4.02 17.08 2.70
C GLU A 78 -3.11 17.81 1.71
N LYS A 79 -3.28 17.60 0.40
CA LYS A 79 -2.48 18.31 -0.63
C LYS A 79 -2.79 19.81 -0.76
N LEU A 80 -3.95 20.26 -0.29
CA LEU A 80 -4.36 21.66 -0.31
C LEU A 80 -4.03 22.40 1.01
N ASP A 81 -3.34 21.76 1.95
CA ASP A 81 -3.10 22.25 3.32
C ASP A 81 -4.40 22.71 4.01
N ARG A 82 -5.52 22.03 3.70
CA ARG A 82 -6.83 22.33 4.26
C ARG A 82 -7.17 21.30 5.33
N LYS A 83 -7.81 21.77 6.41
CA LYS A 83 -8.29 20.90 7.47
C LYS A 83 -9.35 19.94 6.92
N VAL A 84 -9.08 18.64 7.00
CA VAL A 84 -10.04 17.59 6.66
C VAL A 84 -11.27 17.74 7.58
N PRO A 85 -12.50 17.81 7.04
CA PRO A 85 -13.70 17.83 7.85
C PRO A 85 -13.78 16.58 8.73
N SER A 86 -14.11 16.74 10.00
CA SER A 86 -14.37 15.59 10.88
C SER A 86 -15.60 14.85 10.35
N ARG A 87 -15.39 13.64 9.85
CA ARG A 87 -16.49 12.80 9.36
C ARG A 87 -17.20 12.13 10.53
N VAL A 88 -18.52 12.03 10.39
CA VAL A 88 -19.37 11.25 11.29
C VAL A 88 -19.09 9.77 11.01
N THR A 89 -18.79 9.02 12.05
CA THR A 89 -18.58 7.57 11.94
C THR A 89 -19.91 6.84 11.76
N ASN A 90 -19.86 5.58 11.31
CA ASN A 90 -21.08 4.78 11.14
C ASN A 90 -21.83 4.59 12.48
N GLY A 91 -21.09 4.41 13.59
CA GLY A 91 -21.67 4.30 14.93
C GLY A 91 -22.37 5.58 15.37
N GLU A 92 -21.79 6.75 15.08
CA GLU A 92 -22.41 8.04 15.40
C GLU A 92 -23.65 8.32 14.56
N LEU A 93 -23.63 7.94 13.27
CA LEU A 93 -24.80 8.06 12.41
C LEU A 93 -25.95 7.19 12.93
N LEU A 94 -25.68 5.93 13.28
CA LEU A 94 -26.68 5.05 13.88
C LEU A 94 -27.22 5.61 15.21
N ALA A 95 -26.34 6.15 16.06
CA ALA A 95 -26.71 6.77 17.32
C ALA A 95 -27.67 7.96 17.14
N GLN A 96 -27.46 8.75 16.09
CA GLN A 96 -28.34 9.86 15.74
C GLN A 96 -29.76 9.35 15.45
N TYR A 97 -29.91 8.40 14.52
CA TYR A 97 -31.22 7.82 14.19
C TYR A 97 -31.91 7.15 15.39
N MET A 98 -31.16 6.45 16.25
CA MET A 98 -31.72 5.85 17.47
C MET A 98 -32.23 6.90 18.46
N THR A 99 -31.56 8.04 18.56
CA THR A 99 -31.96 9.14 19.43
C THR A 99 -33.23 9.82 18.90
N GLU A 100 -33.28 10.07 17.59
CA GLU A 100 -34.46 10.62 16.92
C GLU A 100 -35.66 9.68 17.07
N ALA A 101 -35.48 8.39 16.80
CA ALA A 101 -36.52 7.38 16.98
C ALA A 101 -37.02 7.33 18.44
N ALA A 102 -36.13 7.42 19.43
CA ALA A 102 -36.55 7.42 20.84
C ALA A 102 -37.40 8.63 21.23
N ASN A 103 -37.14 9.79 20.62
CA ASN A 103 -37.94 10.99 20.83
C ASN A 103 -39.35 10.80 20.23
N ASP A 104 -39.44 10.21 19.03
CA ASP A 104 -40.72 9.96 18.34
C ASP A 104 -41.56 8.88 19.02
N PHE A 105 -40.94 7.77 19.46
CA PHE A 105 -41.63 6.74 20.24
C PHE A 105 -42.01 7.19 21.65
N GLY A 106 -41.43 8.30 22.11
CA GLY A 106 -41.60 8.83 23.44
C GLY A 106 -40.59 8.24 24.44
N PRO A 107 -39.78 9.08 25.11
CA PRO A 107 -38.75 8.64 26.05
C PRO A 107 -39.32 8.05 27.35
N GLY A 108 -40.64 8.15 27.56
CA GLY A 108 -41.33 7.50 28.67
C GLY A 108 -41.56 6.00 28.44
N THR A 109 -41.58 5.54 27.18
CA THR A 109 -41.83 4.14 26.84
C THR A 109 -40.62 3.26 27.13
N PRO A 110 -40.80 1.98 27.48
CA PRO A 110 -39.68 1.04 27.64
C PRO A 110 -38.78 1.00 26.39
N TYR A 111 -39.39 1.02 25.20
CA TYR A 111 -38.66 1.00 23.94
C TYR A 111 -37.84 2.27 23.70
N GLY A 112 -38.44 3.45 23.89
CA GLY A 112 -37.73 4.74 23.79
C GLY A 112 -36.57 4.84 24.78
N LYS A 113 -36.77 4.43 26.04
CA LYS A 113 -35.69 4.39 27.04
C LYS A 113 -34.54 3.46 26.62
N THR A 114 -34.84 2.29 26.08
CA THR A 114 -33.83 1.36 25.58
C THR A 114 -33.09 1.92 24.37
N LEU A 115 -33.79 2.53 23.42
CA LEU A 115 -33.19 3.18 22.25
C LEU A 115 -32.22 4.30 22.65
N ILE A 116 -32.54 5.11 23.66
CA ILE A 116 -31.63 6.14 24.19
C ILE A 116 -30.34 5.50 24.69
N LYS A 117 -30.43 4.46 25.55
CA LYS A 117 -29.25 3.79 26.10
C LYS A 117 -28.37 3.19 25.00
N VAL A 118 -28.97 2.46 24.05
CA VAL A 118 -28.24 1.84 22.94
C VAL A 118 -27.63 2.91 22.03
N GLY A 119 -28.38 3.96 21.70
CA GLY A 119 -27.90 5.07 20.87
C GLY A 119 -26.74 5.81 21.52
N GLU A 120 -26.79 6.04 22.84
CA GLU A 120 -25.67 6.65 23.56
C GLU A 120 -24.41 5.78 23.53
N THR A 121 -24.54 4.47 23.71
CA THR A 121 -23.40 3.54 23.58
C THR A 121 -22.85 3.54 22.16
N GLN A 122 -23.70 3.53 21.12
CA GLN A 122 -23.26 3.61 19.72
C GLN A 122 -22.49 4.91 19.42
N ARG A 123 -22.92 6.03 20.01
CA ARG A 123 -22.21 7.31 19.88
C ARG A 123 -20.80 7.23 20.48
N ARG A 124 -20.66 6.60 21.65
CA ARG A 124 -19.36 6.41 22.30
C ARG A 124 -18.45 5.48 21.51
N LEU A 125 -19.00 4.41 20.91
CA LEU A 125 -18.26 3.52 20.02
C LEU A 125 -17.73 4.25 18.78
N GLY A 126 -18.58 5.02 18.11
CA GLY A 126 -18.16 5.80 16.96
C GLY A 126 -17.15 6.90 17.29
N ALA A 127 -17.27 7.52 18.48
CA ALA A 127 -16.25 8.46 18.96
C ALA A 127 -14.89 7.79 19.17
N ALA A 128 -14.86 6.61 19.81
CA ALA A 128 -13.64 5.83 19.99
C ALA A 128 -13.01 5.40 18.65
N GLU A 129 -13.84 5.04 17.66
CA GLU A 129 -13.37 4.72 16.30
C GLU A 129 -12.70 5.92 15.64
N ARG A 130 -13.33 7.10 15.71
CA ARG A 130 -12.75 8.34 15.18
C ARG A 130 -11.41 8.66 15.84
N ASP A 131 -11.31 8.54 17.16
CA ASP A 131 -10.08 8.84 17.89
C ASP A 131 -8.96 7.84 17.52
N PHE A 132 -9.30 6.57 17.34
CA PHE A 132 -8.36 5.56 16.82
C PHE A 132 -7.86 5.90 15.40
N ILE A 133 -8.78 6.18 14.48
CA ILE A 133 -8.43 6.56 13.10
C ILE A 133 -7.50 7.79 13.11
N HIS A 134 -7.83 8.80 13.93
CA HIS A 134 -7.02 9.99 14.06
C HIS A 134 -5.61 9.71 14.60
N SER A 135 -5.52 8.93 15.69
CA SER A 135 -4.23 8.53 16.28
C SER A 135 -3.38 7.74 15.29
N ALA A 136 -3.97 6.76 14.61
CA ALA A 136 -3.27 5.95 13.61
C ALA A 136 -2.80 6.80 12.41
N SER A 137 -3.61 7.76 11.95
CA SER A 137 -3.20 8.68 10.89
C SER A 137 -1.99 9.52 11.28
N ILE A 138 -1.97 10.10 12.49
CA ILE A 138 -0.87 10.96 12.94
C ILE A 138 0.39 10.16 13.29
N ASN A 139 0.24 9.11 14.09
CA ASN A 139 1.39 8.44 14.73
C ASN A 139 1.97 7.32 13.86
N PHE A 140 1.19 6.81 12.89
CA PHE A 140 1.61 5.73 12.02
C PHE A 140 1.68 6.15 10.54
N LEU A 141 0.59 6.65 9.94
CA LEU A 141 0.58 6.95 8.50
C LEU A 141 1.49 8.15 8.14
N THR A 142 1.42 9.24 8.89
CA THR A 142 2.20 10.47 8.60
C THR A 142 3.71 10.22 8.57
N PRO A 143 4.34 9.54 9.55
CA PRO A 143 5.77 9.21 9.48
C PRO A 143 6.15 8.40 8.23
N LEU A 144 5.33 7.43 7.82
CA LEU A 144 5.58 6.65 6.60
C LEU A 144 5.46 7.52 5.34
N ARG A 145 4.47 8.43 5.28
CA ARG A 145 4.34 9.40 4.18
C ARG A 145 5.54 10.34 4.11
N ASN A 146 5.99 10.86 5.25
CA ASN A 146 7.15 11.76 5.32
C ASN A 146 8.42 11.09 4.77
N PHE A 147 8.63 9.80 5.10
CA PHE A 147 9.73 9.03 4.50
C PHE A 147 9.58 8.91 2.98
N LEU A 148 8.40 8.54 2.47
CA LEU A 148 8.17 8.34 1.03
C LEU A 148 8.23 9.64 0.22
N GLU A 149 7.70 10.73 0.76
CA GLU A 149 7.62 12.03 0.08
C GLU A 149 8.85 12.91 0.31
N GLY A 150 9.64 12.66 1.35
CA GLY A 150 10.86 13.39 1.69
C GLY A 150 12.13 12.60 1.40
N ASP A 151 12.48 11.70 2.32
CA ASP A 151 13.76 10.97 2.29
C ASP A 151 13.91 10.14 1.02
N TRP A 152 12.89 9.36 0.66
CA TRP A 152 12.93 8.50 -0.52
C TRP A 152 13.05 9.30 -1.83
N ARG A 153 12.39 10.46 -1.94
CA ARG A 153 12.55 11.33 -3.13
C ARG A 153 13.99 11.80 -3.29
N THR A 154 14.65 12.11 -2.17
CA THR A 154 16.06 12.50 -2.16
C THR A 154 16.95 11.32 -2.54
N ILE A 155 16.75 10.15 -1.92
CA ILE A 155 17.48 8.91 -2.25
C ILE A 155 17.32 8.57 -3.75
N SER A 156 16.10 8.62 -4.27
CA SER A 156 15.80 8.32 -5.68
C SER A 156 16.50 9.29 -6.63
N LYS A 157 16.51 10.59 -6.30
CA LYS A 157 17.22 11.62 -7.07
C LYS A 157 18.72 11.38 -7.08
N GLU A 158 19.34 11.19 -5.91
CA GLU A 158 20.81 11.02 -5.81
C GLU A 158 21.26 9.71 -6.47
N ARG A 159 20.46 8.63 -6.38
CA ARG A 159 20.70 7.39 -7.13
C ARG A 159 20.66 7.60 -8.64
N ARG A 160 19.72 8.40 -9.15
CA ARG A 160 19.66 8.74 -10.59
C ARG A 160 20.89 9.55 -11.02
N ILE A 161 21.35 10.48 -10.19
CA ILE A 161 22.57 11.26 -10.46
C ILE A 161 23.78 10.32 -10.45
N LEU A 162 23.90 9.42 -9.49
CA LEU A 162 24.97 8.42 -9.42
C LEU A 162 25.01 7.55 -10.68
N GLN A 163 23.86 7.07 -11.15
CA GLN A 163 23.78 6.29 -12.39
C GLN A 163 24.27 7.10 -13.60
N ASN A 164 23.89 8.38 -13.69
CA ASN A 164 24.39 9.26 -14.76
C ASN A 164 25.91 9.47 -14.67
N ARG A 165 26.46 9.64 -13.46
CA ARG A 165 27.91 9.79 -13.26
C ARG A 165 28.67 8.52 -13.60
N ARG A 166 28.08 7.35 -13.33
CA ARG A 166 28.66 6.06 -13.73
C ARG A 166 28.77 5.98 -15.26
N LEU A 167 27.71 6.33 -15.98
CA LEU A 167 27.71 6.35 -17.45
C LEU A 167 28.73 7.36 -18.00
N ASP A 168 28.85 8.55 -17.40
CA ASP A 168 29.87 9.54 -17.80
C ASP A 168 31.29 8.98 -17.62
N LEU A 169 31.54 8.31 -16.50
CA LEU A 169 32.83 7.69 -16.18
C LEU A 169 33.16 6.57 -17.18
N ASP A 170 32.20 5.69 -17.47
CA ASP A 170 32.37 4.58 -18.42
C ASP A 170 32.67 5.10 -19.84
N ALA A 171 31.97 6.15 -20.28
CA ALA A 171 32.25 6.82 -21.55
C ALA A 171 33.66 7.45 -21.59
N CYS A 172 34.11 8.07 -20.51
CA CYS A 172 35.47 8.64 -20.41
C CYS A 172 36.54 7.53 -20.44
N LYS A 173 36.32 6.41 -19.76
CA LYS A 173 37.21 5.22 -19.82
C LYS A 173 37.32 4.70 -21.25
N ALA A 174 36.19 4.58 -21.96
CA ALA A 174 36.18 4.15 -23.36
C ALA A 174 36.92 5.14 -24.28
N ARG A 175 36.72 6.45 -24.08
CA ARG A 175 37.43 7.49 -24.85
C ARG A 175 38.94 7.44 -24.61
N LEU A 176 39.38 7.27 -23.37
CA LEU A 176 40.80 7.15 -23.04
C LEU A 176 41.42 5.90 -23.70
N LYS A 177 40.73 4.77 -23.66
CA LYS A 177 41.17 3.53 -24.33
C LYS A 177 41.35 3.74 -25.84
N LYS A 178 40.41 4.46 -26.47
CA LYS A 178 40.49 4.80 -27.90
C LYS A 178 41.64 5.77 -28.22
N ALA A 179 41.83 6.80 -27.38
CA ALA A 179 42.90 7.78 -27.55
C ALA A 179 44.28 7.11 -27.45
N LYS A 180 44.50 6.25 -26.44
CA LYS A 180 45.75 5.47 -26.28
C LYS A 180 46.01 4.53 -27.45
N ALA A 181 44.95 3.88 -27.96
CA ALA A 181 45.09 3.02 -29.14
C ALA A 181 45.44 3.80 -30.43
N ALA A 182 44.97 5.04 -30.56
CA ALA A 182 45.31 5.92 -31.68
C ALA A 182 46.75 6.48 -31.56
N GLU A 183 47.16 6.88 -30.36
CA GLU A 183 48.54 7.32 -30.07
C GLU A 183 49.56 6.22 -30.40
N ALA A 184 49.31 4.97 -29.98
CA ALA A 184 50.16 3.83 -30.30
C ALA A 184 50.30 3.55 -31.81
N LYS A 185 49.32 3.96 -32.62
CA LYS A 185 49.33 3.77 -34.09
C LYS A 185 49.95 4.93 -34.86
N ALA A 186 49.89 6.16 -34.34
CA ALA A 186 50.22 7.37 -35.08
C ALA A 186 51.31 8.26 -34.45
N ALA A 187 51.78 7.97 -33.23
CA ALA A 187 52.84 8.68 -32.50
C ALA A 187 52.72 10.24 -32.42
N LEU A 188 51.54 10.81 -32.72
CA LEU A 188 51.33 12.25 -32.91
C LEU A 188 50.24 12.84 -31.98
N TRP A 189 49.74 12.07 -31.00
CA TRP A 189 48.49 12.37 -30.27
C TRP A 189 48.65 12.43 -28.73
N SER A 190 49.83 12.81 -28.23
CA SER A 190 50.11 12.91 -26.78
C SER A 190 49.13 13.85 -26.05
N ASP A 191 48.88 15.03 -26.61
CA ASP A 191 47.99 16.04 -26.02
C ASP A 191 46.53 15.56 -25.85
N GLU A 192 46.02 14.76 -26.80
CA GLU A 192 44.65 14.23 -26.74
C GLU A 192 44.54 13.12 -25.68
N VAL A 193 45.60 12.33 -25.48
CA VAL A 193 45.68 11.34 -24.40
C VAL A 193 45.75 12.04 -23.05
N GLU A 194 46.61 13.04 -22.87
CA GLU A 194 46.69 13.82 -21.63
C GLU A 194 45.34 14.48 -21.28
N LYS A 195 44.64 15.03 -22.28
CA LYS A 195 43.31 15.62 -22.11
C LYS A 195 42.27 14.57 -21.70
N ALA A 196 42.27 13.40 -22.33
CA ALA A 196 41.37 12.31 -21.97
C ALA A 196 41.67 11.75 -20.56
N GLU A 197 42.94 11.69 -20.15
CA GLU A 197 43.33 11.29 -18.79
C GLU A 197 42.87 12.31 -17.75
N HIS A 198 43.05 13.60 -18.01
CA HIS A 198 42.58 14.67 -17.13
C HIS A 198 41.05 14.63 -16.96
N GLU A 199 40.31 14.46 -18.05
CA GLU A 199 38.85 14.33 -18.03
C GLU A 199 38.37 13.09 -17.27
N LEU A 200 39.06 11.95 -17.43
CA LEU A 200 38.79 10.74 -16.66
C LEU A 200 38.99 10.97 -15.14
N ARG A 201 40.05 11.67 -14.73
CA ARG A 201 40.28 11.98 -13.30
C ARG A 201 39.18 12.85 -12.70
N LEU A 202 38.71 13.87 -13.45
CA LEU A 202 37.62 14.74 -13.01
C LEU A 202 36.30 13.96 -12.88
N THR A 203 35.96 13.16 -13.87
CA THR A 203 34.72 12.36 -13.86
C THR A 203 34.74 11.25 -12.81
N GLN A 204 35.89 10.62 -12.56
CA GLN A 204 36.09 9.68 -11.46
C GLN A 204 35.85 10.36 -10.11
N THR A 205 36.44 11.53 -9.89
CA THR A 205 36.28 12.28 -8.63
C THR A 205 34.81 12.64 -8.37
N GLU A 206 34.09 13.06 -9.41
CA GLU A 206 32.67 13.40 -9.30
C GLU A 206 31.79 12.15 -9.09
N PHE A 207 32.13 11.01 -9.70
CA PHE A 207 31.48 9.73 -9.43
C PHE A 207 31.70 9.30 -7.97
N ASP A 208 32.93 9.32 -7.48
CA ASP A 208 33.26 8.91 -6.10
C ASP A 208 32.56 9.80 -5.07
N ARG A 209 32.56 11.12 -5.30
CA ARG A 209 31.81 12.08 -4.47
C ARG A 209 30.31 11.76 -4.46
N GLN A 210 29.74 11.45 -5.63
CA GLN A 210 28.31 11.15 -5.74
C GLN A 210 27.96 9.78 -5.13
N ALA A 211 28.85 8.80 -5.24
CA ALA A 211 28.71 7.49 -4.62
C ALA A 211 28.67 7.63 -3.11
N GLU A 212 29.56 8.44 -2.53
CA GLU A 212 29.60 8.72 -1.10
C GLU A 212 28.33 9.41 -0.60
N VAL A 213 27.84 10.44 -1.31
CA VAL A 213 26.56 11.10 -0.98
C VAL A 213 25.41 10.09 -0.97
N THR A 214 25.35 9.22 -1.98
CA THR A 214 24.30 8.21 -2.09
C THR A 214 24.44 7.16 -0.98
N ARG A 215 25.67 6.73 -0.66
CA ARG A 215 25.97 5.76 0.40
C ARG A 215 25.44 6.26 1.74
N LEU A 216 25.77 7.49 2.11
CA LEU A 216 25.33 8.09 3.38
C LEU A 216 23.81 8.14 3.51
N LEU A 217 23.09 8.46 2.42
CA LEU A 217 21.63 8.44 2.41
C LEU A 217 21.07 7.02 2.59
N LEU A 218 21.66 6.02 1.93
CA LEU A 218 21.23 4.62 2.05
C LEU A 218 21.54 4.03 3.44
N GLU A 219 22.63 4.46 4.08
CA GLU A 219 22.94 4.09 5.48
C GLU A 219 21.94 4.68 6.46
N GLY A 220 21.48 5.92 6.18
CA GLY A 220 20.44 6.63 6.93
C GLY A 220 19.12 5.88 7.06
N ILE A 221 18.83 4.95 6.15
CA ILE A 221 17.62 4.09 6.20
C ILE A 221 17.55 3.28 7.49
N SER A 222 18.68 2.96 8.11
CA SER A 222 18.71 2.25 9.39
C SER A 222 18.03 3.09 10.49
N SER A 223 18.19 4.42 10.46
CA SER A 223 17.48 5.34 11.37
C SER A 223 15.98 5.38 11.08
N THR A 224 15.60 5.40 9.80
CA THR A 224 14.21 5.29 9.36
C THR A 224 13.55 4.02 9.90
N HIS A 225 14.24 2.88 9.87
CA HIS A 225 13.72 1.62 10.43
C HIS A 225 13.44 1.71 11.93
N VAL A 226 14.32 2.35 12.71
CA VAL A 226 14.08 2.58 14.15
C VAL A 226 12.81 3.41 14.35
N ASN A 227 12.62 4.45 13.55
CA ASN A 227 11.39 5.25 13.61
C ASN A 227 10.15 4.43 13.22
N HIS A 228 10.21 3.65 12.14
CA HIS A 228 9.09 2.79 11.71
C HIS A 228 8.73 1.73 12.75
N LEU A 229 9.71 1.14 13.44
CA LEU A 229 9.48 0.22 14.55
C LEU A 229 8.71 0.89 15.69
N ARG A 230 9.12 2.09 16.10
CA ARG A 230 8.39 2.87 17.10
C ARG A 230 6.93 3.12 16.67
N CYS A 231 6.74 3.59 15.44
CA CYS A 231 5.40 3.83 14.89
C CYS A 231 4.52 2.56 14.88
N LEU A 232 5.10 1.39 14.59
CA LEU A 232 4.38 0.10 14.67
C LEU A 232 3.91 -0.21 16.10
N HIS A 233 4.77 0.00 17.10
CA HIS A 233 4.39 -0.19 18.50
C HIS A 233 3.25 0.75 18.90
N GLU A 234 3.34 2.03 18.55
CA GLU A 234 2.29 3.02 18.83
C GLU A 234 0.97 2.72 18.12
N PHE A 235 1.02 2.18 16.89
CA PHE A 235 -0.16 1.74 16.15
C PHE A 235 -0.87 0.58 16.86
N VAL A 236 -0.11 -0.45 17.27
CA VAL A 236 -0.65 -1.62 17.99
C VAL A 236 -1.25 -1.21 19.33
N GLU A 237 -0.59 -0.30 20.06
CA GLU A 237 -1.11 0.23 21.32
C GLU A 237 -2.42 1.00 21.10
N SER A 238 -2.47 1.89 20.12
CA SER A 238 -3.69 2.63 19.76
C SER A 238 -4.84 1.69 19.40
N GLN A 239 -4.56 0.64 18.63
CA GLN A 239 -5.56 -0.35 18.23
C GLN A 239 -6.04 -1.21 19.43
N THR A 240 -5.13 -1.56 20.33
CA THR A 240 -5.47 -2.30 21.57
C THR A 240 -6.39 -1.46 22.47
N ASN A 241 -6.05 -0.18 22.65
CA ASN A 241 -6.84 0.74 23.46
C ASN A 241 -8.24 0.95 22.89
N TYR A 242 -8.38 1.02 21.57
CA TYR A 242 -9.67 1.12 20.89
C TYR A 242 -10.56 -0.09 21.19
N TYR A 243 -10.09 -1.31 20.91
CA TYR A 243 -10.91 -2.51 21.13
C TYR A 243 -11.24 -2.74 22.60
N ALA A 244 -10.32 -2.43 23.53
CA ALA A 244 -10.57 -2.50 24.96
C ALA A 244 -11.68 -1.54 25.39
N GLN A 245 -11.66 -0.29 24.91
CA GLN A 245 -12.70 0.70 25.19
C GLN A 245 -14.06 0.25 24.65
N CYS A 246 -14.11 -0.20 23.39
CA CYS A 246 -15.35 -0.70 22.78
C CYS A 246 -15.95 -1.86 23.57
N TYR A 247 -15.12 -2.79 24.02
CA TYR A 247 -15.57 -3.92 24.84
C TYR A 247 -16.18 -3.45 26.16
N GLN A 248 -15.53 -2.51 26.86
CA GLN A 248 -16.06 -1.98 28.13
C GLN A 248 -17.40 -1.27 27.93
N TYR A 249 -17.54 -0.45 26.88
CA TYR A 249 -18.80 0.23 26.57
C TYR A 249 -19.95 -0.77 26.32
N MET A 250 -19.67 -1.87 25.63
CA MET A 250 -20.66 -2.90 25.36
C MET A 250 -21.03 -3.71 26.61
N LEU A 251 -20.07 -4.03 27.47
CA LEU A 251 -20.34 -4.67 28.76
C LEU A 251 -21.21 -3.79 29.66
N ASP A 252 -20.92 -2.49 29.73
CA ASP A 252 -21.70 -1.58 30.54
C ASP A 252 -23.12 -1.40 30.01
N LEU A 253 -23.32 -1.40 28.69
CA LEU A 253 -24.64 -1.44 28.09
C LEU A 253 -25.41 -2.71 28.49
N GLN A 254 -24.78 -3.89 28.45
CA GLN A 254 -25.43 -5.13 28.90
C GLN A 254 -25.89 -5.06 30.35
N LYS A 255 -25.07 -4.49 31.26
CA LYS A 255 -25.46 -4.26 32.66
C LYS A 255 -26.64 -3.31 32.76
N GLN A 256 -26.59 -2.17 32.07
CA GLN A 256 -27.66 -1.16 32.08
C GLN A 256 -28.99 -1.67 31.53
N LEU A 257 -28.94 -2.59 30.56
CA LEU A 257 -30.12 -3.25 30.00
C LEU A 257 -30.64 -4.38 30.91
N GLY A 258 -29.73 -5.14 31.53
CA GLY A 258 -30.05 -6.18 32.52
C GLY A 258 -30.79 -5.63 33.73
N SER A 259 -30.34 -4.50 34.29
CA SER A 259 -31.03 -3.81 35.39
C SER A 259 -32.43 -3.32 34.97
N SER A 260 -32.60 -2.82 33.74
CA SER A 260 -33.93 -2.43 33.25
C SER A 260 -34.84 -3.61 32.92
N LYS A 261 -34.29 -4.82 32.71
CA LYS A 261 -35.10 -6.03 32.45
C LYS A 261 -35.97 -6.37 33.66
N GLY A 262 -35.47 -6.14 34.88
CA GLY A 262 -36.23 -6.31 36.12
C GLY A 262 -37.41 -5.33 36.26
N GLU A 263 -37.28 -4.11 35.74
CA GLU A 263 -38.35 -3.09 35.77
C GLU A 263 -39.36 -3.25 34.63
N ILE A 264 -38.89 -3.60 33.42
CA ILE A 264 -39.72 -3.71 32.22
C ILE A 264 -40.56 -4.99 32.23
N PHE A 265 -40.01 -6.12 32.71
CA PHE A 265 -40.72 -7.40 32.73
C PHE A 265 -41.44 -7.72 34.04
N SER A 266 -41.29 -6.91 35.10
CA SER A 266 -42.10 -7.06 36.31
C SER A 266 -43.58 -6.66 36.12
N GLY A 267 -43.90 -5.91 35.04
CA GLY A 267 -45.22 -5.31 34.88
C GLY A 267 -46.21 -6.02 33.95
N THR A 268 -45.77 -6.87 33.01
CA THR A 268 -46.67 -7.45 31.98
C THR A 268 -46.10 -8.73 31.35
N PHE A 269 -46.22 -9.86 32.04
CA PHE A 269 -46.38 -11.18 31.39
C PHE A 269 -46.95 -12.20 32.37
N VAL A 270 -48.26 -12.13 32.63
CA VAL A 270 -49.03 -13.30 33.09
C VAL A 270 -49.49 -14.00 31.82
N GLY A 271 -48.79 -15.08 31.45
CA GLY A 271 -49.02 -15.80 30.20
C GLY A 271 -48.20 -17.09 30.06
N ASN A 272 -48.28 -17.97 31.06
CA ASN A 272 -48.11 -19.44 31.03
C ASN A 272 -46.88 -20.09 30.33
N ALA A 273 -46.10 -20.84 31.15
CA ALA A 273 -45.29 -22.05 30.86
C ALA A 273 -44.13 -21.93 29.82
N GLU A 274 -42.90 -22.42 29.99
CA GLU A 274 -42.26 -23.51 30.77
C GLU A 274 -40.75 -23.14 30.92
N SER A 275 -40.18 -23.16 32.13
CA SER A 275 -39.38 -24.27 32.66
C SER A 275 -38.18 -24.71 31.80
N THR A 276 -36.97 -24.24 32.16
CA THR A 276 -35.78 -25.12 32.26
C THR A 276 -34.69 -24.44 33.11
N SER A 277 -34.64 -24.79 34.38
CA SER A 277 -33.39 -24.86 35.15
C SER A 277 -33.45 -26.15 35.99
N PRO A 278 -32.43 -27.02 35.94
CA PRO A 278 -32.44 -28.27 36.69
C PRO A 278 -32.04 -28.03 38.16
N PRO A 279 -32.55 -28.82 39.13
CA PRO A 279 -32.27 -28.62 40.54
C PRO A 279 -30.96 -29.29 40.97
N ALA A 280 -30.32 -28.69 41.97
CA ALA A 280 -29.19 -29.23 42.71
C ALA A 280 -29.65 -30.33 43.69
N ALA A 281 -28.87 -31.42 43.79
CA ALA A 281 -29.05 -32.47 44.79
C ALA A 281 -27.85 -32.50 45.76
N THR A 282 -28.17 -32.69 47.03
CA THR A 282 -27.35 -32.71 48.24
C THR A 282 -26.49 -33.99 48.40
N SER A 283 -25.28 -33.80 48.96
CA SER A 283 -24.18 -34.75 49.35
C SER A 283 -24.45 -35.57 50.65
N PRO A 284 -23.51 -36.30 51.36
CA PRO A 284 -22.04 -36.54 51.25
C PRO A 284 -21.59 -38.00 51.70
N PRO A 285 -20.40 -38.33 52.32
CA PRO A 285 -19.02 -37.75 52.39
C PRO A 285 -17.84 -38.75 52.09
N ALA A 286 -16.65 -38.31 51.63
CA ALA A 286 -15.30 -38.22 52.29
C ALA A 286 -14.24 -38.84 51.31
N VAL A 287 -12.99 -38.42 51.09
CA VAL A 287 -11.88 -37.94 51.95
C VAL A 287 -10.82 -37.15 51.12
N ALA A 288 -10.25 -36.11 51.73
CA ALA A 288 -8.97 -35.38 51.57
C ALA A 288 -8.05 -35.48 50.30
N ALA A 289 -7.71 -34.31 49.70
CA ALA A 289 -6.38 -33.61 49.77
C ALA A 289 -5.89 -32.90 48.47
N ALA A 290 -5.63 -31.59 48.61
CA ALA A 290 -4.58 -30.74 48.01
C ALA A 290 -4.50 -30.33 46.49
N THR A 291 -4.64 -29.01 46.29
CA THR A 291 -3.83 -28.04 45.48
C THR A 291 -4.02 -27.81 43.95
N LEU A 292 -4.33 -26.52 43.64
CA LEU A 292 -4.12 -25.64 42.45
C LEU A 292 -4.99 -25.82 41.17
N PRO A 293 -5.53 -24.72 40.56
CA PRO A 293 -6.30 -24.79 39.32
C PRO A 293 -5.45 -24.51 38.06
N ALA A 294 -5.53 -25.43 37.09
CA ALA A 294 -5.09 -25.26 35.71
C ALA A 294 -6.31 -25.07 34.78
N VAL A 295 -6.09 -24.30 33.72
CA VAL A 295 -7.04 -23.85 32.67
C VAL A 295 -7.74 -25.03 31.97
N PRO A 296 -9.06 -24.97 31.67
CA PRO A 296 -9.72 -26.05 30.95
C PRO A 296 -9.59 -25.92 29.42
N THR A 297 -9.03 -26.97 28.81
CA THR A 297 -9.05 -27.28 27.38
C THR A 297 -10.35 -28.02 27.04
N ILE A 298 -10.98 -27.72 25.90
CA ILE A 298 -12.24 -28.35 25.44
C ILE A 298 -11.92 -29.70 24.74
N PRO A 299 -12.69 -30.78 25.00
CA PRO A 299 -12.37 -32.13 24.51
C PRO A 299 -12.99 -32.45 23.13
N VAL A 300 -12.25 -33.26 22.38
CA VAL A 300 -12.67 -33.98 21.15
C VAL A 300 -13.14 -35.38 21.54
N VAL A 301 -14.30 -35.84 21.02
CA VAL A 301 -14.69 -37.27 20.94
C VAL A 301 -15.48 -37.52 19.64
N PRO A 302 -15.38 -38.73 19.01
CA PRO A 302 -15.51 -38.94 17.56
C PRO A 302 -16.65 -39.91 17.15
N THR A 303 -16.54 -40.46 15.93
CA THR A 303 -17.20 -41.66 15.30
C THR A 303 -18.46 -41.33 14.44
N ILE A 304 -18.81 -41.91 13.27
CA ILE A 304 -18.47 -43.17 12.54
C ILE A 304 -18.71 -42.96 11.01
N VAL A 305 -18.06 -43.79 10.20
CA VAL A 305 -18.02 -43.96 8.73
C VAL A 305 -19.33 -44.50 8.10
N GLY A 306 -19.64 -44.07 6.87
CA GLY A 306 -20.59 -44.73 5.94
C GLY A 306 -20.72 -44.02 4.57
N VAL A 307 -20.13 -44.61 3.52
CA VAL A 307 -20.09 -44.24 2.07
C VAL A 307 -21.07 -45.19 1.30
N PRO A 308 -21.55 -45.03 0.02
CA PRO A 308 -21.18 -44.15 -1.13
C PRO A 308 -22.33 -43.53 -2.00
N ASN A 309 -21.87 -42.69 -2.95
CA ASN A 309 -22.23 -42.55 -4.38
C ASN A 309 -23.33 -41.59 -4.92
N THR A 310 -22.84 -40.80 -5.90
CA THR A 310 -23.46 -40.25 -7.13
C THR A 310 -24.63 -39.28 -7.02
N VAL A 311 -24.43 -38.01 -7.44
CA VAL A 311 -25.23 -37.36 -8.52
C VAL A 311 -24.46 -36.19 -9.19
N ALA A 312 -24.24 -36.37 -10.49
CA ALA A 312 -24.21 -35.45 -11.64
C ALA A 312 -23.75 -33.98 -11.58
N GLU A 313 -22.90 -33.66 -12.55
CA GLU A 313 -22.79 -32.37 -13.23
C GLU A 313 -24.16 -31.82 -13.69
N SER A 314 -24.34 -30.50 -13.59
CA SER A 314 -25.15 -29.77 -14.54
C SER A 314 -24.51 -28.42 -14.84
N VAL A 315 -24.04 -28.36 -16.08
CA VAL A 315 -23.56 -27.24 -16.87
C VAL A 315 -24.45 -26.01 -16.68
N LEU A 316 -23.88 -24.90 -16.20
CA LEU A 316 -24.48 -23.58 -16.31
C LEU A 316 -23.90 -22.86 -17.54
N ASN A 317 -24.81 -22.42 -18.40
CA ASN A 317 -24.59 -21.87 -19.72
C ASN A 317 -23.68 -20.61 -19.73
N PRO A 318 -22.85 -20.38 -20.77
CA PRO A 318 -21.93 -19.24 -20.83
C PRO A 318 -22.57 -17.88 -21.19
N ASN A 319 -23.89 -17.76 -21.25
CA ASN A 319 -24.57 -16.56 -21.75
C ASN A 319 -25.39 -15.88 -20.67
N GLU A 320 -24.73 -15.17 -19.74
CA GLU A 320 -25.33 -14.02 -19.06
C GLU A 320 -24.26 -13.27 -18.24
N VAL A 321 -23.43 -12.48 -18.93
CA VAL A 321 -22.73 -11.36 -18.30
C VAL A 321 -23.22 -10.08 -18.98
N LYS A 322 -23.99 -9.31 -18.21
CA LYS A 322 -24.48 -7.98 -18.58
C LYS A 322 -23.28 -7.05 -18.85
N PRO A 323 -23.22 -6.36 -20.01
CA PRO A 323 -22.07 -5.54 -20.35
C PRO A 323 -22.09 -4.22 -19.57
N PRO A 324 -20.95 -3.69 -19.11
CA PRO A 324 -20.85 -2.29 -18.77
C PRO A 324 -20.71 -1.48 -20.07
N ALA A 325 -21.63 -0.54 -20.27
CA ALA A 325 -21.60 0.40 -21.38
C ALA A 325 -20.54 1.50 -21.11
N SER A 326 -19.44 1.47 -21.86
CA SER A 326 -18.90 2.60 -22.65
C SER A 326 -17.49 2.30 -23.14
N GLY A 327 -17.32 2.06 -24.44
CA GLY A 327 -16.03 2.23 -25.14
C GLY A 327 -15.00 1.09 -25.07
N THR A 328 -15.33 -0.07 -24.50
CA THR A 328 -14.41 -1.23 -24.50
C THR A 328 -14.34 -1.91 -25.87
N ARG A 329 -13.13 -2.14 -26.38
CA ARG A 329 -12.84 -2.85 -27.63
C ARG A 329 -11.86 -3.98 -27.36
N LYS A 330 -11.86 -5.03 -28.19
CA LYS A 330 -10.78 -6.03 -28.16
C LYS A 330 -9.63 -5.54 -29.03
N ALA A 331 -8.41 -5.82 -28.62
CA ALA A 331 -7.22 -5.48 -29.39
C ALA A 331 -6.26 -6.67 -29.41
N ARG A 332 -5.64 -6.90 -30.57
CA ARG A 332 -4.53 -7.84 -30.72
C ARG A 332 -3.22 -7.07 -30.60
N VAL A 333 -2.30 -7.58 -29.80
CA VAL A 333 -0.97 -6.99 -29.63
C VAL A 333 -0.10 -7.34 -30.84
N LEU A 334 0.48 -6.32 -31.48
CA LEU A 334 1.32 -6.46 -32.68
C LEU A 334 2.77 -6.80 -32.33
N TYR A 335 3.28 -6.30 -31.21
CA TYR A 335 4.67 -6.45 -30.78
C TYR A 335 4.78 -6.55 -29.27
N ASP A 336 5.83 -7.19 -28.77
CA ASP A 336 6.15 -7.22 -27.35
C ASP A 336 6.38 -5.78 -26.83
N TYR A 337 5.81 -5.48 -25.66
CA TYR A 337 5.95 -4.19 -25.00
C TYR A 337 6.31 -4.39 -23.53
N GLU A 338 7.44 -3.86 -23.09
CA GLU A 338 7.79 -3.83 -21.67
C GLU A 338 7.25 -2.56 -21.01
N ALA A 339 6.53 -2.71 -19.89
CA ALA A 339 6.01 -1.59 -19.13
C ALA A 339 7.17 -0.74 -18.55
N ALA A 340 7.17 0.55 -18.85
CA ALA A 340 8.20 1.48 -18.35
C ALA A 340 7.99 1.83 -16.86
N ASP A 341 6.77 1.75 -16.37
CA ASP A 341 6.41 2.00 -14.97
C ASP A 341 5.22 1.14 -14.50
N SER A 342 4.84 1.29 -13.23
CA SER A 342 3.71 0.54 -12.64
C SER A 342 2.33 0.99 -13.11
N THR A 343 2.25 2.01 -13.97
CA THR A 343 1.00 2.50 -14.57
C THR A 343 0.76 1.92 -15.96
N GLU A 344 1.78 1.30 -16.56
CA GLU A 344 1.75 0.64 -17.86
C GLU A 344 1.56 -0.88 -17.74
N LEU A 345 1.02 -1.51 -18.79
CA LEU A 345 0.84 -2.95 -18.86
C LEU A 345 1.82 -3.57 -19.87
N ALA A 346 2.61 -4.54 -19.43
CA ALA A 346 3.52 -5.27 -20.32
C ALA A 346 2.73 -6.24 -21.22
N LEU A 347 3.02 -6.20 -22.53
CA LEU A 347 2.32 -6.95 -23.57
C LEU A 347 3.22 -7.97 -24.25
N LEU A 348 2.62 -9.08 -24.68
CA LEU A 348 3.27 -10.07 -25.54
C LEU A 348 2.62 -10.05 -26.92
N ALA A 349 3.41 -10.20 -27.98
CA ALA A 349 2.95 -10.26 -29.35
C ALA A 349 1.91 -11.37 -29.54
N ASP A 350 0.91 -11.10 -30.39
CA ASP A 350 -0.26 -11.94 -30.65
C ASP A 350 -1.18 -12.22 -29.43
N GLU A 351 -0.97 -11.51 -28.31
CA GLU A 351 -1.89 -11.56 -27.18
C GLU A 351 -3.18 -10.76 -27.45
N MET A 352 -4.32 -11.25 -26.94
CA MET A 352 -5.62 -10.59 -27.06
C MET A 352 -6.01 -9.93 -25.75
N ILE A 353 -6.16 -8.61 -25.76
CA ILE A 353 -6.49 -7.80 -24.58
C ILE A 353 -7.77 -6.98 -24.79
N THR A 354 -8.41 -6.56 -23.69
CA THR A 354 -9.53 -5.61 -23.75
C THR A 354 -8.99 -4.21 -23.51
N VAL A 355 -9.36 -3.24 -24.35
CA VAL A 355 -8.89 -1.85 -24.25
C VAL A 355 -10.02 -0.85 -24.18
N TYR A 356 -9.82 0.24 -23.44
CA TYR A 356 -10.77 1.37 -23.38
C TYR A 356 -10.07 2.71 -23.12
N SER A 357 -10.70 3.80 -23.54
CA SER A 357 -10.22 5.17 -23.31
C SER A 357 -10.83 5.78 -22.05
N LEU A 358 -10.03 6.46 -21.23
CA LEU A 358 -10.50 7.27 -20.10
C LEU A 358 -10.57 8.76 -20.47
N PRO A 359 -11.56 9.54 -19.97
CA PRO A 359 -11.63 10.98 -20.20
C PRO A 359 -10.39 11.69 -19.65
N GLY A 360 -9.71 12.50 -20.49
CA GLY A 360 -8.49 13.23 -20.13
C GLY A 360 -7.17 12.46 -20.35
N MET A 361 -7.22 11.29 -20.97
CA MET A 361 -6.04 10.51 -21.35
C MET A 361 -5.53 10.89 -22.74
N ASP A 362 -4.22 10.76 -22.97
CA ASP A 362 -3.59 11.06 -24.26
C ASP A 362 -4.12 10.13 -25.38
N PRO A 363 -4.37 10.65 -26.60
CA PRO A 363 -4.94 9.86 -27.71
C PRO A 363 -4.07 8.68 -28.16
N ASP A 364 -2.77 8.73 -27.88
CA ASP A 364 -1.80 7.68 -28.24
C ASP A 364 -1.79 6.51 -27.25
N TRP A 365 -2.61 6.59 -26.20
CA TRP A 365 -2.66 5.61 -25.12
C TRP A 365 -4.09 5.09 -24.88
N LEU A 366 -4.18 3.81 -24.54
CA LEU A 366 -5.41 3.16 -24.07
C LEU A 366 -5.15 2.46 -22.74
N ILE A 367 -6.19 2.17 -21.97
CA ILE A 367 -6.09 1.27 -20.82
C ILE A 367 -6.33 -0.15 -21.33
N GLY A 368 -5.32 -1.01 -21.22
CA GLY A 368 -5.39 -2.43 -21.49
C GLY A 368 -5.73 -3.22 -20.23
N GLU A 369 -6.59 -4.21 -20.37
CA GLU A 369 -7.00 -5.16 -19.35
C GLU A 369 -6.70 -6.58 -19.82
N ARG A 370 -5.80 -7.24 -19.09
CA ARG A 370 -5.39 -8.64 -19.27
C ARG A 370 -5.70 -9.40 -17.98
N GLY A 371 -6.84 -10.08 -17.96
CA GLY A 371 -7.31 -10.80 -16.76
C GLY A 371 -7.47 -9.85 -15.58
N ASN A 372 -6.68 -10.06 -14.51
CA ASN A 372 -6.69 -9.21 -13.32
C ASN A 372 -5.70 -8.02 -13.38
N GLN A 373 -4.92 -7.89 -14.46
CA GLN A 373 -3.93 -6.81 -14.62
C GLN A 373 -4.49 -5.73 -15.55
N LYS A 374 -4.33 -4.46 -15.15
CA LYS A 374 -4.73 -3.30 -15.94
C LYS A 374 -3.62 -2.27 -15.97
N GLY A 375 -3.43 -1.61 -17.10
CA GLY A 375 -2.44 -0.54 -17.24
C GLY A 375 -2.53 0.16 -18.58
N LYS A 376 -1.79 1.25 -18.73
CA LYS A 376 -1.68 2.00 -19.98
C LYS A 376 -0.90 1.20 -21.02
N VAL A 377 -1.39 1.23 -22.25
CA VAL A 377 -0.80 0.57 -23.41
C VAL A 377 -0.79 1.53 -24.60
N PRO A 378 0.32 1.62 -25.34
CA PRO A 378 0.40 2.49 -26.50
C PRO A 378 -0.42 1.93 -27.67
N VAL A 379 -1.21 2.78 -28.32
CA VAL A 379 -2.09 2.41 -29.45
C VAL A 379 -1.29 1.86 -30.63
N THR A 380 -0.06 2.34 -30.84
CA THR A 380 0.83 1.91 -31.93
C THR A 380 1.24 0.44 -31.87
N TYR A 381 1.11 -0.20 -30.71
CA TYR A 381 1.42 -1.61 -30.47
C TYR A 381 0.18 -2.51 -30.55
N LEU A 382 -0.98 -1.94 -30.92
CA LEU A 382 -2.27 -2.61 -30.88
C LEU A 382 -2.98 -2.55 -32.24
N GLU A 383 -3.56 -3.68 -32.63
CA GLU A 383 -4.56 -3.75 -33.69
C GLU A 383 -5.94 -3.81 -33.03
N LEU A 384 -6.71 -2.71 -33.13
CA LEU A 384 -8.07 -2.65 -32.58
C LEU A 384 -9.01 -3.49 -33.45
N LEU A 385 -9.63 -4.50 -32.83
CA LEU A 385 -10.63 -5.35 -33.46
C LEU A 385 -12.01 -4.77 -33.16
N SER A 386 -12.77 -4.50 -34.23
CA SER A 386 -14.10 -3.89 -34.15
C SER A 386 -15.16 -4.84 -33.61
#